data_AF-A0A975L772-F1
#
_entry.id   AF-A0A975L772-F1
#
_cell.length_a   1.000
_cell.length_b   1.000
_cell.length_c   1.000
_cell.angle_alpha   90.00
_cell.angle_beta   90.00
_cell.angle_gamma   90.00
#
_symmetry.space_group_name_H-M   'P 1'
#
loop_
_entity.id
_entity.type
_entity.pdbx_description
1 polymer ?
#
loop_
_entity_poly.entity_id
_entity_poly.type
_entity_poly.pdbx_seq_one_letter_code
_entity_poly.pdbx_strand_id
1 'polypeptide(L)'
;MWRTPISGDGLTSHLWEIRAHVREGGIYFNRPQAADEALDYLWREHPETRDLLKEWVPEAVASLDSRYRLEAARRWLRLARRHRDFSPVRMLLEEWGDAAALMWEAIPAVAEAAVSPEFGPQVRLALYNVARSPGVRLRDRTVLEVCRVYGRVQPATALTRLRHIAEKVPAYWDGRLFQALEDIATETENTGTVLESLVEWVDGPRKGRAAAVAGAALCRLLALGDEPGPRVITALRTRELARESVVSAWCAAASCETEVGRALWVWLDALSDRRDASDVGFETLRVAARAHEPFRRSLERWLNRWRHAHPYKAPGIEDLWRIMNQERQR
;
A
#
# COMPACT_ATOMS: atom_id res chain seq x y z
N MET A 1 -37.30 -14.19 -31.51
CA MET A 1 -36.63 -13.37 -32.52
C MET A 1 -36.32 -12.02 -31.86
N TRP A 2 -35.08 -11.82 -31.42
CA TRP A 2 -34.66 -10.56 -30.80
C TRP A 2 -34.54 -9.50 -31.89
N ARG A 3 -35.40 -8.48 -31.85
CA ARG A 3 -35.27 -7.25 -32.63
C ARG A 3 -34.85 -6.15 -31.66
N THR A 4 -33.56 -5.87 -31.56
CA THR A 4 -33.16 -4.56 -31.03
C THR A 4 -33.62 -3.50 -32.04
N PRO A 5 -34.14 -2.33 -31.61
CA PRO A 5 -34.76 -1.35 -32.50
C PRO A 5 -33.82 -0.74 -33.57
N ILE A 6 -32.53 -1.08 -33.55
CA ILE A 6 -31.48 -0.44 -34.36
C ILE A 6 -30.78 -1.44 -35.31
N SER A 7 -31.22 -2.70 -35.39
CA SER A 7 -30.45 -3.70 -36.15
C SER A 7 -31.34 -4.67 -36.91
N GLY A 8 -31.53 -4.42 -38.21
CA GLY A 8 -32.21 -5.34 -39.13
C GLY A 8 -31.43 -6.65 -39.36
N ASP A 9 -31.94 -7.50 -40.26
CA ASP A 9 -31.39 -8.84 -40.60
C ASP A 9 -29.90 -8.83 -40.98
N GLY A 10 -29.37 -7.66 -41.38
CA GLY A 10 -27.95 -7.43 -41.68
C GLY A 10 -27.01 -7.58 -40.48
N LEU A 11 -27.40 -7.16 -39.27
CA LEU A 11 -26.52 -7.31 -38.10
C LEU A 11 -26.35 -8.80 -37.75
N THR A 12 -27.45 -9.55 -37.73
CA THR A 12 -27.38 -10.99 -37.44
C THR A 12 -26.51 -11.70 -38.46
N SER A 13 -26.69 -11.42 -39.77
CA SER A 13 -25.90 -12.03 -40.83
C SER A 13 -24.41 -11.67 -40.71
N HIS A 14 -24.10 -10.40 -40.44
CA HIS A 14 -22.72 -9.95 -40.24
C HIS A 14 -22.07 -10.54 -38.97
N LEU A 15 -22.83 -10.69 -37.89
CA LEU A 15 -22.37 -11.36 -36.67
C LEU A 15 -22.03 -12.83 -36.96
N TRP A 16 -22.84 -13.53 -37.76
CA TRP A 16 -22.53 -14.90 -38.20
C TRP A 16 -21.24 -14.97 -39.05
N GLU A 17 -21.03 -14.02 -39.97
CA GLU A 17 -19.81 -13.95 -40.80
C GLU A 17 -18.54 -13.79 -39.96
N ILE A 18 -18.57 -12.96 -38.92
CA ILE A 18 -17.44 -12.77 -38.00
C ILE A 18 -17.37 -13.85 -36.90
N ARG A 19 -18.18 -14.91 -37.02
CA ARG A 19 -18.31 -16.01 -36.05
C ARG A 19 -18.69 -15.53 -34.65
N ALA A 20 -19.52 -14.52 -34.55
CA ALA A 20 -20.16 -14.06 -33.33
C ALA A 20 -21.60 -14.58 -33.21
N HIS A 21 -22.08 -14.74 -31.98
CA HIS A 21 -23.44 -15.17 -31.68
C HIS A 21 -24.05 -14.31 -30.58
N VAL A 22 -25.37 -14.10 -30.65
CA VAL A 22 -26.11 -13.34 -29.64
C VAL A 22 -26.65 -14.30 -28.59
N ARG A 23 -26.33 -14.08 -27.32
CA ARG A 23 -26.85 -14.86 -26.18
C ARG A 23 -27.14 -13.92 -25.01
N GLU A 24 -28.28 -14.10 -24.32
CA GLU A 24 -28.59 -13.40 -23.06
C GLU A 24 -28.38 -11.87 -23.12
N GLY A 25 -28.71 -11.23 -24.25
CA GLY A 25 -28.55 -9.77 -24.45
C GLY A 25 -27.14 -9.29 -24.80
N GLY A 26 -26.17 -10.19 -25.03
CA GLY A 26 -24.80 -9.86 -25.43
C GLY A 26 -24.36 -10.50 -26.75
N ILE A 27 -23.32 -9.93 -27.36
CA ILE A 27 -22.64 -10.48 -28.55
C ILE A 27 -21.37 -11.21 -28.10
N TYR A 28 -21.24 -12.48 -28.47
CA TYR A 28 -20.14 -13.36 -28.08
C TYR A 28 -19.36 -13.79 -29.32
N PHE A 29 -18.06 -13.59 -29.33
CA PHE A 29 -17.20 -14.00 -30.43
C PHE A 29 -16.67 -15.41 -30.20
N ASN A 30 -16.80 -16.32 -31.17
CA ASN A 30 -16.28 -17.69 -31.09
C ASN A 30 -14.77 -17.77 -31.34
N ARG A 31 -14.17 -16.72 -31.92
CA ARG A 31 -12.73 -16.67 -32.17
C ARG A 31 -12.01 -16.18 -30.91
N PRO A 32 -11.02 -16.94 -30.39
CA PRO A 32 -10.13 -16.39 -29.38
C PRO A 32 -9.47 -15.13 -29.96
N GLN A 33 -9.37 -14.06 -29.16
CA GLN A 33 -8.79 -12.75 -29.52
C GLN A 33 -9.67 -11.78 -30.33
N ALA A 34 -10.83 -12.17 -30.86
CA ALA A 34 -11.67 -11.27 -31.66
C ALA A 34 -12.04 -9.95 -30.94
N ALA A 35 -12.21 -9.99 -29.62
CA ALA A 35 -12.46 -8.78 -28.83
C ALA A 35 -11.23 -7.84 -28.77
N ASP A 36 -10.03 -8.41 -28.65
CA ASP A 36 -8.78 -7.63 -28.63
C ASP A 36 -8.50 -7.06 -30.04
N GLU A 37 -8.77 -7.82 -31.11
CA GLU A 37 -8.64 -7.38 -32.50
C GLU A 37 -9.64 -6.27 -32.86
N ALA A 38 -10.90 -6.39 -32.44
CA ALA A 38 -11.91 -5.36 -32.65
C ALA A 38 -11.53 -4.05 -31.94
N LEU A 39 -11.04 -4.15 -30.71
CA LEU A 39 -10.54 -3.00 -29.97
C LEU A 39 -9.30 -2.39 -30.65
N ASP A 40 -8.36 -3.22 -31.14
CA ASP A 40 -7.18 -2.75 -31.88
C ASP A 40 -7.54 -2.05 -33.18
N TYR A 41 -8.54 -2.56 -33.91
CA TYR A 41 -9.05 -1.94 -35.13
C TYR A 41 -9.66 -0.57 -34.82
N LEU A 42 -10.59 -0.49 -33.86
CA LEU A 42 -11.20 0.77 -33.44
C LEU A 42 -10.15 1.78 -32.97
N TRP A 43 -9.19 1.32 -32.16
CA TRP A 43 -8.16 2.20 -31.61
C TRP A 43 -7.25 2.78 -32.69
N ARG A 44 -6.89 1.99 -33.70
CA ARG A 44 -5.96 2.39 -34.75
C ARG A 44 -6.63 3.16 -35.88
N GLU A 45 -7.73 2.63 -36.41
CA GLU A 45 -8.38 3.14 -37.62
C GLU A 45 -9.36 4.29 -37.35
N HIS A 46 -9.83 4.44 -36.10
CA HIS A 46 -10.81 5.48 -35.72
C HIS A 46 -10.36 6.32 -34.51
N PRO A 47 -9.26 7.10 -34.61
CA PRO A 47 -8.75 7.90 -33.48
C PRO A 47 -9.75 8.87 -32.86
N GLU A 48 -10.66 9.41 -33.67
CA GLU A 48 -11.75 10.30 -33.26
C GLU A 48 -12.75 9.63 -32.30
N THR A 49 -12.84 8.30 -32.33
CA THR A 49 -13.74 7.55 -31.45
C THR A 49 -13.12 7.25 -30.08
N ARG A 50 -11.82 7.49 -29.88
CA ARG A 50 -11.13 7.13 -28.63
C ARG A 50 -11.71 7.82 -27.41
N ASP A 51 -12.09 9.09 -27.53
CA ASP A 51 -12.67 9.83 -26.41
C ASP A 51 -14.11 9.39 -26.13
N LEU A 52 -14.89 9.09 -27.17
CA LEU A 52 -16.21 8.46 -27.03
C LEU A 52 -16.13 7.08 -26.37
N LEU A 53 -15.11 6.28 -26.72
CA LEU A 53 -14.86 4.99 -26.09
C LEU A 53 -14.47 5.14 -24.62
N LYS A 54 -13.67 6.14 -24.26
CA LYS A 54 -13.30 6.43 -22.86
C LYS A 54 -14.52 6.83 -22.02
N GLU A 55 -15.47 7.53 -22.61
CA GLU A 55 -16.72 7.94 -21.95
C GLU A 55 -17.71 6.79 -21.82
N TRP A 56 -17.94 6.04 -22.90
CA TRP A 56 -18.93 4.97 -22.94
C TRP A 56 -18.54 3.73 -22.14
N VAL A 57 -17.27 3.34 -22.15
CA VAL A 57 -16.83 2.07 -21.57
C VAL A 57 -17.03 1.97 -20.05
N PRO A 58 -16.71 2.97 -19.22
CA PRO A 58 -17.01 2.94 -17.79
C PRO A 58 -18.48 2.61 -17.51
N GLU A 59 -19.41 3.23 -18.24
CA GLU A 59 -20.85 2.98 -18.09
C GLU A 59 -21.23 1.55 -18.49
N ALA A 60 -20.75 1.09 -19.65
CA ALA A 60 -21.03 -0.25 -20.16
C ALA A 60 -20.51 -1.33 -19.21
N VAL A 61 -19.29 -1.14 -18.69
CA VAL A 61 -18.61 -2.12 -17.83
C VAL A 61 -19.16 -2.11 -16.40
N ALA A 62 -19.66 -0.99 -15.89
CA ALA A 62 -20.14 -0.89 -14.50
C ALA A 62 -21.27 -1.90 -14.18
N SER A 63 -22.09 -2.23 -15.18
CA SER A 63 -23.21 -3.18 -15.07
C SER A 63 -22.80 -4.66 -15.08
N LEU A 64 -21.55 -4.96 -15.42
CA LEU A 64 -21.05 -6.33 -15.53
C LEU A 64 -20.63 -6.91 -14.18
N ASP A 65 -20.61 -8.24 -14.08
CA ASP A 65 -20.01 -8.94 -12.94
C ASP A 65 -18.54 -8.56 -12.75
N SER A 66 -18.06 -8.58 -11.51
CA SER A 66 -16.68 -8.21 -11.14
C SER A 66 -15.60 -8.90 -11.98
N ARG A 67 -15.79 -10.19 -12.32
CA ARG A 67 -14.86 -10.94 -13.17
C ARG A 67 -14.67 -10.31 -14.55
N TYR A 68 -15.75 -9.79 -15.13
CA TYR A 68 -15.73 -9.18 -16.46
C TYR A 68 -15.19 -7.75 -16.40
N ARG A 69 -15.47 -7.02 -15.32
CA ARG A 69 -14.89 -5.70 -15.06
C ARG A 69 -13.36 -5.77 -14.92
N LEU A 70 -12.87 -6.76 -14.17
CA LEU A 70 -11.43 -7.01 -14.03
C LEU A 70 -10.78 -7.37 -15.37
N GLU A 71 -11.41 -8.24 -16.15
CA GLU A 71 -10.86 -8.59 -17.47
C GLU A 71 -10.90 -7.39 -18.44
N ALA A 72 -11.91 -6.53 -18.35
CA ALA A 72 -11.96 -5.29 -19.11
C ALA A 72 -10.81 -4.34 -18.74
N ALA A 73 -10.48 -4.16 -17.45
CA ALA A 73 -9.31 -3.38 -17.03
C ALA A 73 -8.00 -3.95 -17.60
N ARG A 74 -7.84 -5.29 -17.58
CA ARG A 74 -6.67 -5.96 -18.17
C ARG A 74 -6.59 -5.76 -19.68
N ARG A 75 -7.72 -5.79 -20.39
CA ARG A 75 -7.76 -5.50 -21.84
C ARG A 75 -7.28 -4.09 -22.15
N TRP A 76 -7.67 -3.10 -21.35
CA TRP A 76 -7.18 -1.73 -21.53
C TRP A 76 -5.67 -1.61 -21.31
N LEU A 77 -5.10 -2.31 -20.32
CA LEU A 77 -3.65 -2.36 -20.16
C LEU A 77 -2.95 -3.05 -21.33
N ARG A 78 -3.51 -4.16 -21.85
CA ARG A 78 -2.96 -4.83 -23.05
C ARG A 78 -3.02 -3.93 -24.28
N LEU A 79 -4.12 -3.20 -24.46
CA LEU A 79 -4.27 -2.22 -25.53
C LEU A 79 -3.20 -1.12 -25.43
N ALA A 80 -3.01 -0.55 -24.24
CA ALA A 80 -1.95 0.42 -23.99
C ALA A 80 -0.59 -0.10 -24.45
N ARG A 81 -0.23 -1.32 -24.03
CA ARG A 81 1.05 -1.96 -24.39
C ARG A 81 1.20 -2.17 -25.88
N ARG A 82 0.19 -2.73 -26.56
CA ARG A 82 0.24 -3.02 -28.00
C ARG A 82 0.45 -1.74 -28.83
N HIS A 83 -0.19 -0.64 -28.45
CA HIS A 83 -0.12 0.64 -29.17
C HIS A 83 0.91 1.61 -28.60
N ARG A 84 1.64 1.24 -27.54
CA ARG A 84 2.54 2.11 -26.78
C ARG A 84 1.90 3.46 -26.40
N ASP A 85 0.61 3.41 -26.06
CA ASP A 85 -0.20 4.57 -25.72
C ASP A 85 -0.58 4.50 -24.25
N PHE A 86 -0.24 5.55 -23.48
CA PHE A 86 -0.57 5.66 -22.06
C PHE A 86 -2.06 5.99 -21.81
N SER A 87 -2.78 6.48 -22.82
CA SER A 87 -4.13 7.01 -22.64
C SER A 87 -5.16 6.01 -22.09
N PRO A 88 -5.12 4.69 -22.42
CA PRO A 88 -5.96 3.69 -21.75
C PRO A 88 -5.68 3.54 -20.25
N VAL A 89 -4.41 3.51 -19.85
CA VAL A 89 -4.04 3.38 -18.43
C VAL A 89 -4.45 4.63 -17.66
N ARG A 90 -4.31 5.81 -18.29
CA ARG A 90 -4.79 7.06 -17.73
C ARG A 90 -6.30 7.04 -17.49
N MET A 91 -7.10 6.52 -18.42
CA MET A 91 -8.55 6.36 -18.24
C MET A 91 -8.89 5.41 -17.08
N LEU A 92 -8.16 4.29 -16.92
CA LEU A 92 -8.35 3.40 -15.76
C LEU A 92 -8.08 4.14 -14.43
N LEU A 93 -7.08 5.01 -14.39
CA LEU A 93 -6.78 5.80 -13.19
C LEU A 93 -7.77 6.95 -12.97
N GLU A 94 -8.11 7.68 -14.03
CA GLU A 94 -8.89 8.91 -13.92
C GLU A 94 -10.39 8.63 -13.84
N GLU A 95 -10.94 7.84 -14.75
CA GLU A 95 -12.38 7.59 -14.82
C GLU A 95 -12.78 6.42 -13.91
N TRP A 96 -12.15 5.25 -14.08
CA TRP A 96 -12.53 4.08 -13.29
C TRP A 96 -12.10 4.24 -11.83
N GLY A 97 -10.95 4.89 -11.61
CA GLY A 97 -10.45 5.20 -10.28
C GLY A 97 -11.31 6.20 -9.51
N ASP A 98 -12.20 6.95 -10.16
CA ASP A 98 -13.14 7.84 -9.47
C ASP A 98 -14.58 7.29 -9.47
N ALA A 99 -14.77 6.05 -9.94
CA ALA A 99 -16.05 5.35 -9.95
C ALA A 99 -16.07 4.18 -8.96
N ALA A 100 -16.93 4.24 -7.95
CA ALA A 100 -17.00 3.21 -6.88
C ALA A 100 -17.25 1.79 -7.39
N ALA A 101 -17.95 1.65 -8.52
CA ALA A 101 -18.24 0.36 -9.15
C ALA A 101 -17.05 -0.25 -9.91
N LEU A 102 -16.02 0.54 -10.25
CA LEU A 102 -14.92 0.12 -11.14
C LEU A 102 -13.54 0.20 -10.48
N MET A 103 -13.40 1.02 -9.44
CA MET A 103 -12.13 1.29 -8.77
C MET A 103 -11.34 0.00 -8.44
N TRP A 104 -12.01 -0.99 -7.84
CA TRP A 104 -11.35 -2.22 -7.38
C TRP A 104 -10.76 -3.04 -8.51
N GLU A 105 -11.43 -3.06 -9.66
CA GLU A 105 -11.01 -3.77 -10.85
C GLU A 105 -9.94 -3.02 -11.65
N ALA A 106 -9.88 -1.69 -11.55
CA ALA A 106 -8.82 -0.88 -12.15
C ALA A 106 -7.47 -1.01 -11.41
N ILE A 107 -7.50 -1.15 -10.08
CA ILE A 107 -6.30 -1.14 -9.23
C ILE A 107 -5.20 -2.11 -9.72
N PRO A 108 -5.45 -3.41 -9.99
CA PRO A 108 -4.41 -4.34 -10.43
C PRO A 108 -3.75 -3.92 -11.74
N ALA A 109 -4.52 -3.45 -12.72
CA ALA A 109 -4.00 -3.02 -14.01
C ALA A 109 -3.14 -1.75 -13.90
N VAL A 110 -3.57 -0.78 -13.08
CA VAL A 110 -2.79 0.45 -12.85
C VAL A 110 -1.52 0.16 -12.05
N ALA A 111 -1.59 -0.73 -11.04
CA ALA A 111 -0.42 -1.15 -10.26
C ALA A 111 0.61 -1.88 -11.13
N GLU A 112 0.16 -2.78 -12.00
CA GLU A 112 1.04 -3.47 -12.97
C GLU A 112 1.69 -2.48 -13.94
N ALA A 113 0.94 -1.49 -14.43
CA ALA A 113 1.49 -0.43 -15.28
C ALA A 113 2.51 0.44 -14.53
N ALA A 114 2.32 0.69 -13.24
CA ALA A 114 3.21 1.51 -12.42
C ALA A 114 4.62 0.93 -12.25
N VAL A 115 4.78 -0.39 -12.38
CA VAL A 115 6.08 -1.08 -12.30
C VAL A 115 6.64 -1.48 -13.65
N SER A 116 5.87 -1.31 -14.73
CA SER A 116 6.30 -1.63 -16.08
C SER A 116 7.40 -0.66 -16.56
N PRO A 117 8.41 -1.15 -17.32
CA PRO A 117 9.41 -0.27 -17.94
C PRO A 117 8.80 0.76 -18.90
N GLU A 118 7.73 0.38 -19.61
CA GLU A 118 7.15 1.19 -20.68
C GLU A 118 6.33 2.37 -20.15
N PHE A 119 5.52 2.15 -19.10
CA PHE A 119 4.58 3.16 -18.60
C PHE A 119 4.87 3.62 -17.17
N GLY A 120 5.74 2.94 -16.45
CA GLY A 120 5.99 3.17 -15.03
C GLY A 120 6.19 4.65 -14.66
N PRO A 121 7.12 5.38 -15.32
CA PRO A 121 7.31 6.80 -15.04
C PRO A 121 6.04 7.65 -15.22
N GLN A 122 5.27 7.43 -16.29
CA GLN A 122 4.05 8.18 -16.59
C GLN A 122 2.92 7.87 -15.59
N VAL A 123 2.72 6.58 -15.27
CA VAL A 123 1.73 6.14 -14.28
C VAL A 123 2.07 6.70 -12.90
N ARG A 124 3.32 6.56 -12.48
CA ARG A 124 3.79 7.08 -11.18
C ARG A 124 3.63 8.60 -11.12
N LEU A 125 3.92 9.33 -12.20
CA LEU A 125 3.69 10.78 -12.26
C LEU A 125 2.19 11.12 -12.12
N ALA A 126 1.29 10.40 -12.81
CA ALA A 126 -0.15 10.61 -12.71
C ALA A 126 -0.67 10.34 -11.27
N LEU A 127 -0.24 9.24 -10.65
CA LEU A 127 -0.56 8.92 -9.25
C LEU A 127 -0.08 10.01 -8.27
N TYR A 128 1.11 10.57 -8.52
CA TYR A 128 1.66 11.66 -7.71
C TYR A 128 0.85 12.95 -7.84
N ASN A 129 0.44 13.30 -9.06
CA ASN A 129 -0.39 14.48 -9.31
C ASN A 129 -1.76 14.37 -8.61
N VAL A 130 -2.37 13.18 -8.64
CA VAL A 130 -3.60 12.92 -7.87
C VAL A 130 -3.34 13.05 -6.37
N ALA A 131 -2.29 12.41 -5.84
CA ALA A 131 -1.97 12.47 -4.42
C ALA A 131 -1.78 13.90 -3.91
N ARG A 132 -1.14 14.77 -4.70
CA ARG A 132 -0.93 16.19 -4.38
C ARG A 132 -2.11 17.11 -4.67
N SER A 133 -3.12 16.63 -5.42
CA SER A 133 -4.29 17.46 -5.73
C SER A 133 -5.05 17.86 -4.46
N PRO A 134 -5.55 19.10 -4.36
CA PRO A 134 -6.28 19.56 -3.20
C PRO A 134 -7.62 18.83 -3.07
N GLY A 135 -8.13 18.75 -1.85
CA GLY A 135 -9.36 18.02 -1.54
C GLY A 135 -9.17 16.50 -1.47
N VAL A 136 -10.22 15.83 -1.02
CA VAL A 136 -10.28 14.36 -0.90
C VAL A 136 -11.32 13.85 -1.87
N ARG A 137 -10.92 12.96 -2.77
CA ARG A 137 -11.77 12.33 -3.79
C ARG A 137 -11.70 10.81 -3.70
N LEU A 138 -12.63 10.12 -4.36
CA LEU A 138 -12.57 8.66 -4.43
C LEU A 138 -11.28 8.20 -5.13
N ARG A 139 -10.81 8.96 -6.12
CA ARG A 139 -9.50 8.73 -6.77
C ARG A 139 -8.31 8.67 -5.81
N ASP A 140 -8.35 9.36 -4.67
CA ASP A 140 -7.29 9.25 -3.65
C ASP A 140 -7.24 7.86 -3.01
N ARG A 141 -8.39 7.20 -2.92
CA ARG A 141 -8.48 5.82 -2.43
C ARG A 141 -7.87 4.87 -3.45
N THR A 142 -8.17 5.08 -4.72
CA THR A 142 -7.54 4.34 -5.82
C THR A 142 -6.03 4.48 -5.79
N VAL A 143 -5.51 5.70 -5.61
CA VAL A 143 -4.06 5.93 -5.49
C VAL A 143 -3.48 5.19 -4.29
N LEU A 144 -4.13 5.24 -3.13
CA LEU A 144 -3.69 4.52 -1.93
C LEU A 144 -3.58 3.02 -2.20
N GLU A 145 -4.63 2.40 -2.74
CA GLU A 145 -4.67 0.95 -2.97
C GLU A 145 -3.72 0.53 -4.12
N VAL A 146 -3.56 1.36 -5.15
CA VAL A 146 -2.53 1.14 -6.18
C VAL A 146 -1.14 1.17 -5.54
N CYS A 147 -0.84 2.19 -4.71
CA CYS A 147 0.44 2.31 -4.00
C CYS A 147 0.70 1.16 -3.04
N ARG A 148 -0.34 0.65 -2.36
CA ARG A 148 -0.26 -0.56 -1.55
C ARG A 148 0.19 -1.77 -2.37
N VAL A 149 -0.36 -1.96 -3.57
CA VAL A 149 -0.03 -3.10 -4.43
C VAL A 149 1.38 -2.96 -5.02
N TYR A 150 1.66 -1.89 -5.76
CA TYR A 150 2.96 -1.78 -6.44
C TYR A 150 4.10 -1.39 -5.50
N GLY A 151 3.79 -0.85 -4.32
CA GLY A 151 4.77 -0.50 -3.30
C GLY A 151 5.55 -1.71 -2.79
N ARG A 152 4.99 -2.92 -2.89
CA ARG A 152 5.72 -4.17 -2.63
C ARG A 152 6.91 -4.37 -3.57
N VAL A 153 6.88 -3.78 -4.77
CA VAL A 153 7.95 -3.85 -5.78
C VAL A 153 8.78 -2.56 -5.86
N GLN A 154 8.16 -1.38 -5.67
CA GLN A 154 8.82 -0.08 -5.73
C GLN A 154 8.50 0.80 -4.50
N PRO A 155 8.95 0.42 -3.28
CA PRO A 155 8.50 0.99 -2.01
C PRO A 155 8.73 2.50 -1.91
N ALA A 156 9.93 2.99 -2.20
CA ALA A 156 10.27 4.41 -2.06
C ALA A 156 9.31 5.33 -2.84
N THR A 157 8.94 4.92 -4.06
CA THR A 157 8.02 5.70 -4.88
C THR A 157 6.58 5.62 -4.36
N ALA A 158 6.11 4.46 -3.90
CA ALA A 158 4.80 4.33 -3.29
C ALA A 158 4.67 5.16 -2.00
N LEU A 159 5.68 5.07 -1.12
CA LEU A 159 5.72 5.79 0.16
C LEU A 159 5.64 7.31 -0.03
N THR A 160 6.35 7.86 -1.03
CA THR A 160 6.24 9.30 -1.37
C THR A 160 4.78 9.72 -1.65
N ARG A 161 4.01 8.89 -2.34
CA ARG A 161 2.60 9.18 -2.67
C ARG A 161 1.69 8.96 -1.47
N LEU A 162 1.91 7.87 -0.72
CA LEU A 162 1.18 7.59 0.53
C LEU A 162 1.34 8.71 1.55
N ARG A 163 2.53 9.35 1.63
CA ARG A 163 2.74 10.55 2.43
C ARG A 163 1.77 11.67 2.05
N HIS A 164 1.70 12.02 0.77
CA HIS A 164 0.81 13.09 0.30
C HIS A 164 -0.66 12.77 0.52
N ILE A 165 -1.06 11.49 0.38
CA ILE A 165 -2.39 11.04 0.76
C ILE A 165 -2.60 11.25 2.26
N ALA A 166 -1.68 10.77 3.10
CA ALA A 166 -1.74 10.91 4.56
C ALA A 166 -1.80 12.39 5.01
N GLU A 167 -1.15 13.32 4.30
CA GLU A 167 -1.18 14.75 4.60
C GLU A 167 -2.59 15.36 4.49
N LYS A 168 -3.44 14.85 3.58
CA LYS A 168 -4.73 15.47 3.26
C LYS A 168 -5.97 14.66 3.70
N VAL A 169 -5.86 13.34 3.86
CA VAL A 169 -7.02 12.51 4.16
C VAL A 169 -7.44 12.56 5.64
N PRO A 170 -8.75 12.50 5.93
CA PRO A 170 -9.27 12.48 7.30
C PRO A 170 -8.86 11.22 8.08
N ALA A 171 -8.91 11.30 9.41
CA ALA A 171 -8.48 10.24 10.34
C ALA A 171 -9.13 8.87 10.08
N TYR A 172 -10.35 8.81 9.57
CA TYR A 172 -11.02 7.53 9.27
C TYR A 172 -10.35 6.72 8.13
N TRP A 173 -9.35 7.29 7.43
CA TRP A 173 -8.50 6.58 6.48
C TRP A 173 -7.29 5.89 7.11
N ASP A 174 -6.99 6.15 8.39
CA ASP A 174 -5.79 5.65 9.06
C ASP A 174 -5.65 4.14 8.97
N GLY A 175 -6.73 3.39 9.19
CA GLY A 175 -6.69 1.94 9.05
C GLY A 175 -6.22 1.47 7.66
N ARG A 176 -6.58 2.18 6.59
CA ARG A 176 -6.15 1.85 5.22
C ARG A 176 -4.70 2.26 4.97
N LEU A 177 -4.28 3.40 5.49
CA LEU A 177 -2.88 3.84 5.41
C LEU A 177 -1.97 2.86 6.15
N PHE A 178 -2.34 2.44 7.36
CA PHE A 178 -1.60 1.45 8.13
C PHE A 178 -1.52 0.12 7.39
N GLN A 179 -2.65 -0.36 6.87
CA GLN A 179 -2.66 -1.60 6.09
C GLN A 179 -1.78 -1.51 4.84
N ALA A 180 -1.78 -0.38 4.13
CA ALA A 180 -0.90 -0.17 2.99
C ALA A 180 0.58 -0.22 3.37
N LEU A 181 0.96 0.43 4.48
CA LEU A 181 2.34 0.44 4.98
C LEU A 181 2.78 -0.94 5.48
N GLU A 182 1.90 -1.66 6.19
CA GLU A 182 2.13 -3.04 6.68
C GLU A 182 2.28 -4.04 5.52
N ASP A 183 1.46 -3.93 4.48
CA ASP A 183 1.55 -4.79 3.29
C ASP A 183 2.85 -4.54 2.52
N ILE A 184 3.30 -3.29 2.39
CA ILE A 184 4.59 -2.96 1.76
C ILE A 184 5.74 -3.53 2.60
N ALA A 185 5.69 -3.37 3.93
CA ALA A 185 6.69 -3.87 4.86
C ALA A 185 6.68 -5.40 5.04
N THR A 186 5.66 -6.10 4.55
CA THR A 186 5.59 -7.57 4.60
C THR A 186 6.62 -8.22 3.67
N GLU A 187 7.07 -7.52 2.63
CA GLU A 187 8.25 -7.91 1.88
C GLU A 187 9.50 -7.63 2.72
N THR A 188 10.29 -8.66 3.03
CA THR A 188 11.45 -8.56 3.95
C THR A 188 12.40 -7.44 3.57
N GLU A 189 12.70 -7.29 2.27
CA GLU A 189 13.61 -6.27 1.73
C GLU A 189 13.08 -4.83 1.88
N ASN A 190 11.77 -4.66 2.07
CA ASN A 190 11.14 -3.34 2.14
C ASN A 190 11.06 -2.79 3.57
N THR A 191 11.21 -3.62 4.60
CA THR A 191 11.00 -3.20 6.01
C THR A 191 11.88 -2.01 6.38
N GLY A 192 13.17 -2.04 6.03
CA GLY A 192 14.09 -0.94 6.30
C GLY A 192 13.66 0.36 5.61
N THR A 193 13.34 0.30 4.31
CA THR A 193 12.87 1.46 3.53
C THR A 193 11.58 2.06 4.09
N VAL A 194 10.64 1.22 4.56
CA VAL A 194 9.40 1.70 5.17
C VAL A 194 9.69 2.41 6.49
N LEU A 195 10.51 1.83 7.38
CA LEU A 195 10.87 2.45 8.65
C LEU A 195 11.57 3.80 8.44
N GLU A 196 12.56 3.85 7.56
CA GLU A 196 13.30 5.07 7.23
C GLU A 196 12.38 6.15 6.66
N SER A 197 11.51 5.79 5.71
CA SER A 197 10.54 6.73 5.15
C SER A 197 9.59 7.29 6.21
N LEU A 198 9.11 6.46 7.14
CA LEU A 198 8.21 6.94 8.20
C LEU A 198 8.94 7.83 9.21
N VAL A 199 10.21 7.55 9.53
CA VAL A 199 11.07 8.45 10.32
C VAL A 199 11.17 9.81 9.62
N GLU A 200 11.43 9.84 8.32
CA GLU A 200 11.46 11.10 7.55
C GLU A 200 10.13 11.86 7.54
N TRP A 201 8.99 11.17 7.64
CA TRP A 201 7.68 11.83 7.73
C TRP A 201 7.49 12.50 9.08
N VAL A 202 8.03 11.90 10.15
CA VAL A 202 8.00 12.45 11.52
C VAL A 202 8.94 13.64 11.65
N ASP A 203 10.18 13.50 11.15
CA ASP A 203 11.25 14.50 11.27
C ASP A 203 11.12 15.64 10.25
N GLY A 204 10.19 15.51 9.30
CA GLY A 204 9.94 16.52 8.29
C GLY A 204 9.59 17.90 8.88
N PRO A 205 9.90 19.00 8.16
CA PRO A 205 9.74 20.37 8.68
C PRO A 205 8.28 20.74 8.99
N ARG A 206 7.31 20.01 8.44
CA ARG A 206 5.89 20.20 8.67
C ARG A 206 5.37 19.09 9.59
N LYS A 207 5.36 19.37 10.90
CA LYS A 207 4.64 18.54 11.87
C LYS A 207 3.15 18.68 11.58
N GLY A 208 2.56 17.60 11.07
CA GLY A 208 1.17 17.61 10.60
C GLY A 208 0.60 16.20 10.55
N ARG A 209 -0.47 16.04 9.77
CA ARG A 209 -1.23 14.80 9.70
C ARG A 209 -0.36 13.58 9.33
N ALA A 210 0.52 13.71 8.34
CA ALA A 210 1.40 12.61 7.94
C ALA A 210 2.41 12.20 9.02
N ALA A 211 2.91 13.14 9.82
CA ALA A 211 3.77 12.81 10.97
C ALA A 211 3.00 12.01 12.03
N ALA A 212 1.74 12.38 12.31
CA ALA A 212 0.87 11.64 13.22
C ALA A 212 0.59 10.20 12.72
N VAL A 213 0.27 10.06 11.42
CA VAL A 213 0.11 8.74 10.76
C VAL A 213 1.40 7.94 10.88
N ALA A 214 2.55 8.56 10.59
CA ALA A 214 3.84 7.88 10.60
C ALA A 214 4.21 7.37 11.98
N GLY A 215 4.08 8.18 13.03
CA GLY A 215 4.34 7.74 14.40
C GLY A 215 3.46 6.55 14.81
N ALA A 216 2.17 6.59 14.47
CA ALA A 216 1.26 5.48 14.74
C ALA A 216 1.61 4.22 13.93
N ALA A 217 1.95 4.39 12.65
CA ALA A 217 2.38 3.29 11.78
C ALA A 217 3.69 2.66 12.25
N LEU A 218 4.66 3.46 12.71
CA LEU A 218 5.91 2.98 13.32
C LEU A 218 5.63 2.09 14.52
N CYS A 219 4.74 2.50 15.44
CA CYS A 219 4.36 1.66 16.57
C CYS A 219 3.75 0.32 16.13
N ARG A 220 2.89 0.34 15.11
CA ARG A 220 2.26 -0.88 14.58
C ARG A 220 3.29 -1.80 13.93
N LEU A 221 4.17 -1.28 13.08
CA LEU A 221 5.22 -2.05 12.42
C LEU A 221 6.23 -2.64 13.42
N LEU A 222 6.61 -1.87 14.43
CA LEU A 222 7.50 -2.34 15.50
C LEU A 222 6.86 -3.47 16.31
N ALA A 223 5.53 -3.50 16.44
CA ALA A 223 4.78 -4.56 17.11
C ALA A 223 4.35 -5.71 16.19
N LEU A 224 4.48 -5.56 14.86
CA LEU A 224 3.91 -6.49 13.89
C LEU A 224 4.68 -7.81 13.88
N GLY A 225 3.98 -8.91 14.13
CA GLY A 225 4.50 -10.26 14.06
C GLY A 225 3.58 -11.27 14.73
N ASP A 226 3.90 -12.54 14.55
CA ASP A 226 3.26 -13.69 15.19
C ASP A 226 4.29 -14.36 16.13
N GLU A 227 3.98 -15.50 16.74
CA GLU A 227 4.97 -16.21 17.55
C GLU A 227 6.21 -16.61 16.73
N PRO A 228 7.45 -16.40 17.23
CA PRO A 228 7.82 -16.08 18.62
C PRO A 228 8.01 -14.58 18.92
N GLY A 229 7.50 -13.65 18.09
CA GLY A 229 7.52 -12.21 18.37
C GLY A 229 7.54 -11.31 17.13
N PRO A 230 7.73 -9.98 17.33
CA PRO A 230 7.79 -9.00 16.25
C PRO A 230 8.79 -9.37 15.14
N ARG A 231 8.35 -9.23 13.88
CA ARG A 231 9.17 -9.52 12.70
C ARG A 231 10.47 -8.71 12.67
N VAL A 232 10.40 -7.46 13.13
CA VAL A 232 11.57 -6.58 13.25
C VAL A 232 12.66 -7.15 14.18
N ILE A 233 12.30 -7.86 15.26
CA ILE A 233 13.28 -8.51 16.14
C ILE A 233 13.95 -9.67 15.41
N THR A 234 13.18 -10.48 14.68
CA THR A 234 13.72 -11.56 13.86
C THR A 234 14.67 -11.04 12.79
N ALA A 235 14.27 -9.98 12.07
CA ALA A 235 15.09 -9.34 11.03
C ALA A 235 16.40 -8.74 11.59
N LEU A 236 16.38 -8.19 12.82
CA LEU A 236 17.59 -7.74 13.51
C LEU A 236 18.54 -8.90 13.83
N ARG A 237 17.99 -10.04 14.27
CA ARG A 237 18.80 -11.23 14.60
C ARG A 237 19.42 -11.86 13.36
N THR A 238 18.68 -11.91 12.25
CA THR A 238 19.16 -12.41 10.94
C THR A 238 20.04 -11.39 10.19
N ARG A 239 20.14 -10.16 10.70
CA ARG A 239 20.87 -9.04 10.08
C ARG A 239 20.31 -8.61 8.72
N GLU A 240 19.05 -8.91 8.46
CA GLU A 240 18.31 -8.42 7.30
C GLU A 240 17.88 -6.96 7.47
N LEU A 241 17.85 -6.48 8.72
CA LEU A 241 17.50 -5.11 9.08
C LEU A 241 18.62 -4.45 9.89
N ALA A 242 18.98 -3.21 9.52
CA ALA A 242 19.94 -2.42 10.27
C ALA A 242 19.36 -2.00 11.62
N ARG A 243 20.16 -2.15 12.68
CA ARG A 243 19.76 -1.76 14.05
C ARG A 243 19.46 -0.27 14.15
N GLU A 244 20.24 0.53 13.45
CA GLU A 244 20.13 1.99 13.42
C GLU A 244 18.77 2.44 12.88
N SER A 245 18.22 1.76 11.87
CA SER A 245 16.88 2.03 11.34
C SER A 245 15.78 1.75 12.38
N VAL A 246 15.93 0.69 13.19
CA VAL A 246 14.98 0.36 14.28
C VAL A 246 15.12 1.30 15.47
N VAL A 247 16.35 1.70 15.81
CA VAL A 247 16.60 2.73 16.83
C VAL A 247 15.90 4.04 16.45
N SER A 248 16.12 4.52 15.23
CA SER A 248 15.49 5.75 14.72
C SER A 248 13.97 5.65 14.71
N ALA A 249 13.41 4.48 14.34
CA ALA A 249 11.98 4.23 14.39
C ALA A 249 11.39 4.36 15.81
N TRP A 250 12.06 3.82 16.83
CA TRP A 250 11.64 3.99 18.23
C TRP A 250 11.69 5.45 18.68
N CYS A 251 12.75 6.17 18.32
CA CYS A 251 12.90 7.60 18.65
C CYS A 251 11.81 8.46 17.98
N ALA A 252 11.56 8.24 16.68
CA ALA A 252 10.52 8.94 15.92
C ALA A 252 9.12 8.64 16.47
N ALA A 253 8.79 7.37 16.74
CA ALA A 253 7.50 6.99 17.31
C ALA A 253 7.25 7.70 18.67
N ALA A 254 8.26 7.74 19.54
CA ALA A 254 8.16 8.43 20.83
C ALA A 254 8.03 9.96 20.73
N SER A 255 8.47 10.55 19.62
CA SER A 255 8.32 11.99 19.37
C SER A 255 6.90 12.40 18.97
N CYS A 256 6.05 11.45 18.56
CA CYS A 256 4.70 11.73 18.07
C CYS A 256 3.60 11.60 19.13
N GLU A 257 3.92 11.51 20.42
CA GLU A 257 2.96 11.27 21.51
C GLU A 257 2.08 10.01 21.29
N THR A 258 2.58 9.05 20.52
CA THR A 258 1.86 7.83 20.15
C THR A 258 1.88 6.79 21.28
N GLU A 259 1.03 5.76 21.19
CA GLU A 259 0.99 4.64 22.15
C GLU A 259 2.16 3.65 21.98
N VAL A 260 3.40 4.16 22.05
CA VAL A 260 4.66 3.37 22.05
C VAL A 260 4.61 2.22 23.06
N GLY A 261 3.84 2.39 24.13
CA GLY A 261 3.63 1.41 25.18
C GLY A 261 3.14 0.04 24.75
N ARG A 262 2.18 -0.03 23.81
CA ARG A 262 1.70 -1.33 23.33
C ARG A 262 2.79 -2.07 22.56
N ALA A 263 3.50 -1.36 21.70
CA ALA A 263 4.62 -1.94 20.95
C ALA A 263 5.74 -2.40 21.88
N LEU A 264 6.07 -1.60 22.90
CA LEU A 264 7.04 -1.98 23.93
C LEU A 264 6.61 -3.24 24.68
N TRP A 265 5.33 -3.36 25.03
CA TRP A 265 4.82 -4.55 25.71
C TRP A 265 5.06 -5.81 24.90
N VAL A 266 4.72 -5.78 23.60
CA VAL A 266 4.94 -6.92 22.68
C VAL A 266 6.42 -7.26 22.56
N TRP A 267 7.31 -6.25 22.52
CA TRP A 267 8.76 -6.48 22.53
C TRP A 267 9.24 -7.13 23.84
N LEU A 268 8.76 -6.67 24.99
CA LEU A 268 9.13 -7.22 26.29
C LEU A 268 8.64 -8.68 26.43
N ASP A 269 7.43 -8.99 25.97
CA ASP A 269 6.92 -10.38 25.90
C ASP A 269 7.84 -11.26 25.04
N ALA A 270 8.18 -10.81 23.82
CA ALA A 270 9.04 -11.56 22.89
C ALA A 270 10.50 -11.73 23.37
N LEU A 271 10.96 -10.85 24.27
CA LEU A 271 12.30 -10.90 24.85
C LEU A 271 12.34 -11.59 26.22
N SER A 272 11.19 -11.93 26.80
CA SER A 272 11.10 -12.47 28.17
C SER A 272 11.79 -13.83 28.34
N ASP A 273 11.79 -14.67 27.30
CA ASP A 273 12.46 -15.99 27.30
C ASP A 273 13.99 -15.92 27.18
N ARG A 274 14.56 -14.72 27.03
CA ARG A 274 16.01 -14.53 26.84
C ARG A 274 16.75 -14.55 28.18
N ARG A 275 17.91 -15.22 28.17
CA ARG A 275 18.72 -15.47 29.38
C ARG A 275 19.42 -14.23 29.92
N ASP A 276 19.71 -13.25 29.07
CA ASP A 276 20.39 -12.01 29.45
C ASP A 276 20.05 -10.87 28.47
N ALA A 277 20.48 -9.65 28.84
CA ALA A 277 20.24 -8.43 28.07
C ALA A 277 21.17 -8.25 26.86
N SER A 278 21.97 -9.25 26.47
CA SER A 278 22.88 -9.15 25.31
C SER A 278 22.19 -9.39 23.96
N ASP A 279 20.93 -9.87 23.97
CA ASP A 279 20.14 -10.01 22.74
C ASP A 279 20.01 -8.67 22.00
N VAL A 280 20.09 -8.73 20.66
CA VAL A 280 20.03 -7.54 19.81
C VAL A 280 18.76 -6.70 20.04
N GLY A 281 17.64 -7.32 20.43
CA GLY A 281 16.42 -6.60 20.78
C GLY A 281 16.61 -5.70 21.99
N PHE A 282 17.21 -6.21 23.07
CA PHE A 282 17.51 -5.42 24.26
C PHE A 282 18.50 -4.29 23.98
N GLU A 283 19.57 -4.59 23.23
CA GLU A 283 20.55 -3.58 22.83
C GLU A 283 19.95 -2.47 21.97
N THR A 284 19.02 -2.82 21.08
CA THR A 284 18.28 -1.83 20.27
C THR A 284 17.47 -0.87 21.15
N LEU A 285 16.70 -1.41 22.11
CA LEU A 285 15.94 -0.59 23.06
C LEU A 285 16.86 0.30 23.90
N ARG A 286 18.00 -0.24 24.37
CA ARG A 286 18.97 0.52 25.16
C ARG A 286 19.58 1.67 24.37
N VAL A 287 20.01 1.43 23.13
CA VAL A 287 20.61 2.46 22.27
C VAL A 287 19.59 3.56 21.98
N ALA A 288 18.33 3.21 21.67
CA ALA A 288 17.27 4.20 21.48
C ALA A 288 16.98 5.01 22.75
N ALA A 289 17.02 4.37 23.93
CA ALA A 289 16.81 5.06 25.21
C ALA A 289 17.95 6.04 25.54
N ARG A 290 19.19 5.71 25.19
CA ARG A 290 20.34 6.63 25.34
C ARG A 290 20.28 7.80 24.37
N ALA A 291 19.82 7.55 23.14
CA ALA A 291 19.75 8.57 22.10
C ALA A 291 18.57 9.53 22.26
N HIS A 292 17.47 9.09 22.91
CA HIS A 292 16.22 9.84 22.91
C HIS A 292 15.48 9.79 24.26
N GLU A 293 15.49 10.92 24.96
CA GLU A 293 14.91 11.09 26.29
C GLU A 293 13.39 10.77 26.39
N PRO A 294 12.52 11.20 25.47
CA PRO A 294 11.10 10.79 25.49
C PRO A 294 10.91 9.28 25.36
N PHE A 295 11.75 8.61 24.57
CA PHE A 295 11.70 7.16 24.44
C PHE A 295 12.20 6.48 25.73
N ARG A 296 13.30 6.97 26.32
CA ARG A 296 13.81 6.49 27.62
C ARG A 296 12.73 6.45 28.70
N ARG A 297 12.01 7.56 28.89
CA ARG A 297 10.92 7.65 29.89
C ARG A 297 9.80 6.65 29.61
N SER A 298 9.49 6.42 28.34
CA SER A 298 8.48 5.45 27.92
C SER A 298 8.94 4.03 28.22
N LEU A 299 10.17 3.68 27.87
CA LEU A 299 10.78 2.39 28.16
C LEU A 299 10.78 2.12 29.67
N GLU A 300 11.26 3.05 30.50
CA GLU A 300 11.29 2.89 31.96
C GLU A 300 9.89 2.64 32.55
N ARG A 301 8.89 3.42 32.10
CA ARG A 301 7.50 3.28 32.57
C ARG A 301 6.94 1.91 32.23
N TRP A 302 7.10 1.47 30.98
CA TRP A 302 6.50 0.22 30.51
C TRP A 302 7.27 -1.01 30.98
N LEU A 303 8.59 -0.92 31.12
CA LEU A 303 9.42 -1.94 31.74
C LEU A 303 8.99 -2.20 33.19
N ASN A 304 8.78 -1.14 33.98
CA ASN A 304 8.27 -1.29 35.35
C ASN A 304 6.87 -1.91 35.39
N ARG A 305 5.95 -1.45 34.52
CA ARG A 305 4.60 -2.02 34.44
C ARG A 305 4.62 -3.51 34.05
N TRP A 306 5.44 -3.88 33.08
CA TRP A 306 5.57 -5.25 32.62
C TRP A 306 6.07 -6.17 33.74
N ARG A 307 7.11 -5.74 34.49
CA ARG A 307 7.66 -6.49 35.64
C ARG A 307 6.62 -6.70 36.75
N HIS A 308 5.75 -5.72 36.99
CA HIS A 308 4.68 -5.88 37.97
C HIS A 308 3.58 -6.85 37.50
N ALA A 309 3.33 -6.95 36.19
CA ALA A 309 2.33 -7.85 35.63
C ALA A 309 2.82 -9.30 35.49
N HIS A 310 4.13 -9.50 35.34
CA HIS A 310 4.75 -10.81 35.14
C HIS A 310 5.64 -11.18 36.35
N PRO A 311 5.07 -11.81 37.40
CA PRO A 311 5.81 -12.11 38.64
C PRO A 311 6.90 -13.17 38.48
N TYR A 312 6.90 -13.91 37.36
CA TYR A 312 7.96 -14.85 37.01
C TYR A 312 9.21 -14.09 36.53
N LYS A 313 10.38 -14.50 37.03
CA LYS A 313 11.65 -13.83 36.68
C LYS A 313 11.98 -14.07 35.20
N ALA A 314 11.96 -13.01 34.41
CA ALA A 314 12.58 -12.94 33.09
C ALA A 314 13.98 -12.31 33.22
N PRO A 315 15.07 -13.12 33.25
CA PRO A 315 16.39 -12.64 33.62
C PRO A 315 16.90 -11.50 32.73
N GLY A 316 16.68 -11.58 31.41
CA GLY A 316 17.06 -10.51 30.48
C GLY A 316 16.34 -9.18 30.74
N ILE A 317 15.07 -9.23 31.17
CA ILE A 317 14.26 -8.04 31.51
C ILE A 317 14.77 -7.38 32.79
N GLU A 318 15.10 -8.19 33.81
CA GLU A 318 15.70 -7.71 35.06
C GLU A 318 17.09 -7.09 34.83
N ASP A 319 17.88 -7.70 33.96
CA ASP A 319 19.18 -7.16 33.56
C ASP A 319 19.04 -5.80 32.83
N LEU A 320 18.13 -5.68 31.87
CA LEU A 320 17.84 -4.41 31.20
C LEU A 320 17.44 -3.33 32.23
N TRP A 321 16.55 -3.67 33.16
CA TRP A 321 16.09 -2.72 34.20
C TRP A 321 17.24 -2.25 35.09
N ARG A 322 18.12 -3.17 35.51
CA ARG A 322 19.30 -2.84 36.31
C ARG A 322 20.24 -1.91 35.55
N ILE A 323 20.51 -2.20 34.27
CA ILE A 323 21.36 -1.37 33.39
C ILE A 323 20.78 0.04 33.25
N MET A 324 19.48 0.16 32.95
CA MET A 324 18.79 1.44 32.81
C MET A 324 18.88 2.31 34.08
N ASN A 325 18.74 1.70 35.26
CA ASN A 325 18.86 2.42 36.54
C ASN A 325 20.30 2.86 36.87
N GLN A 326 21.30 2.04 36.52
CA GLN A 326 22.71 2.40 36.72
C GLN A 326 23.12 3.56 35.80
N GLU A 327 22.62 3.57 34.56
CA GLU A 327 22.89 4.64 33.59
C GLU A 327 22.25 5.96 34.00
N ARG A 328 21.13 5.94 34.74
CA ARG A 328 20.50 7.15 35.29
C ARG A 328 21.34 7.87 36.36
N GLN A 329 22.23 7.15 37.05
CA GLN A 329 23.02 7.68 38.16
C GLN A 329 24.36 8.30 37.72
N ARG A 330 24.70 8.20 36.43
CA ARG A 330 25.94 8.75 35.85
C ARG A 330 25.65 10.04 35.09
#